data_AF-K7REZ3-F1
#
_entry.id   AF-K7REZ3-F1
#
_cell.length_a   1.000
_cell.length_b   1.000
_cell.length_c   1.000
_cell.angle_alpha   90.00
_cell.angle_beta   90.00
_cell.angle_gamma   90.00
#
_symmetry.space_group_name_H-M   'P 1'
#
loop_
_entity.id
_entity.type
_entity.pdbx_description
1 polymer ?
#
loop_
_entity_poly.entity_id
_entity_poly.type
_entity_poly.pdbx_seq_one_letter_code
_entity_poly.pdbx_strand_id
1 'polypeptide(L)'
;MLGERGVLEGNLAEFPFASLVGALMSAGRTGRLLLQAPFLEGEVYLQGGQVVHARVAAPEGGALEGEEALDLLVGLKRAPFRFLPEVASPRTTLLGGLAVPARLAEAGKVWEGLSLPSDWSYRLRLPQSGTVQDLPGEALRVLAQVEGKRVVEVLLQPAPLRLARILHTLLQMGALEAVPQVDLPPVALLVLPIYGPGSGTVYVDEALYAEWARAIRHGFRLRLKPPDQVLEVRPRPNIPGRLGLLEEDLKRLRLRRGDRVEVVPEV
;
A
#
# COMPACT_ATOMS: atom_id res chain seq x y z
N MET A 1 19.60 -18.34 8.63
CA MET A 1 19.90 -19.29 7.54
C MET A 1 20.98 -18.69 6.67
N LEU A 2 22.10 -19.40 6.48
CA LEU A 2 23.22 -18.97 5.62
C LEU A 2 23.26 -19.92 4.42
N GLY A 3 23.02 -19.41 3.21
CA GLY A 3 23.22 -20.15 1.97
C GLY A 3 24.64 -19.98 1.43
N GLU A 4 25.15 -21.00 0.72
CA GLU A 4 26.53 -21.20 0.27
C GLU A 4 27.13 -20.18 -0.73
N ARG A 5 26.70 -18.90 -0.73
CA ARG A 5 27.32 -17.84 -1.55
C ARG A 5 27.43 -16.47 -0.85
N GLY A 6 27.33 -16.39 0.47
CA GLY A 6 27.49 -15.13 1.20
C GLY A 6 26.38 -14.10 0.95
N VAL A 7 25.31 -14.50 0.26
CA VAL A 7 24.08 -13.71 0.04
C VAL A 7 23.15 -13.98 1.22
N LEU A 8 22.81 -12.93 1.96
CA LEU A 8 21.84 -12.98 3.05
C LEU A 8 20.49 -12.50 2.52
N GLU A 9 19.46 -13.33 2.56
CA GLU A 9 18.11 -12.99 2.09
C GLU A 9 17.05 -13.43 3.11
N GLY A 10 15.88 -12.78 3.07
CA GLY A 10 14.80 -13.02 4.01
C GLY A 10 13.66 -12.00 3.88
N ASN A 11 12.85 -11.86 4.93
CA ASN A 11 11.76 -10.89 4.98
C ASN A 11 11.79 -10.07 6.28
N LEU A 12 11.50 -8.77 6.19
CA LEU A 12 11.43 -7.89 7.37
C LEU A 12 10.38 -8.31 8.41
N ALA A 13 9.37 -9.09 8.02
CA ALA A 13 8.38 -9.63 8.95
C ALA A 13 9.02 -10.60 9.98
N GLU A 14 10.11 -11.27 9.61
CA GLU A 14 10.86 -12.18 10.47
C GLU A 14 12.08 -11.51 11.10
N PHE A 15 12.67 -10.55 10.38
CA PHE A 15 13.88 -9.86 10.82
C PHE A 15 13.74 -8.33 10.61
N PRO A 16 13.29 -7.58 11.63
CA PRO A 16 13.01 -6.15 11.50
C PRO A 16 14.21 -5.36 11.01
N PHE A 17 13.94 -4.29 10.24
CA PHE A 17 14.98 -3.52 9.55
C PHE A 17 16.09 -3.01 10.48
N ALA A 18 15.75 -2.45 11.64
CA ALA A 18 16.75 -1.94 12.59
C ALA A 18 17.68 -3.05 13.11
N SER A 19 17.14 -4.24 13.39
CA SER A 19 17.91 -5.41 13.80
C SER A 19 18.80 -5.92 12.66
N LEU A 20 18.30 -5.89 11.42
CA LEU A 20 19.06 -6.27 10.23
C LEU A 20 20.27 -5.38 10.00
N VAL A 21 20.06 -4.07 9.99
CA VAL A 21 21.15 -3.11 9.83
C VAL A 21 22.13 -3.24 11.00
N GLY A 22 21.64 -3.33 12.25
CA GLY A 22 22.48 -3.54 13.43
C GLY A 22 23.37 -4.77 13.32
N ALA A 23 22.83 -5.91 12.89
CA ALA A 23 23.60 -7.14 12.70
C ALA A 23 24.68 -7.01 11.62
N LEU A 24 24.37 -6.35 10.49
CA LEU A 24 25.35 -6.10 9.42
C LEU A 24 26.46 -5.15 9.88
N MET A 25 26.12 -4.13 10.68
CA MET A 25 27.07 -3.20 11.29
C MET A 25 28.00 -3.92 12.26
N SER A 26 27.46 -4.70 13.21
CA SER A 26 28.25 -5.47 14.19
C SER A 26 29.17 -6.50 13.55
N ALA A 27 28.75 -7.08 12.41
CA ALA A 27 29.57 -8.02 11.64
C ALA A 27 30.61 -7.34 10.73
N GLY A 28 30.72 -6.00 10.73
CA GLY A 28 31.71 -5.27 9.92
C GLY A 28 31.49 -5.42 8.41
N ARG A 29 30.26 -5.71 7.96
CA ARG A 29 29.99 -6.05 6.56
C ARG A 29 30.13 -4.83 5.64
N THR A 30 30.57 -5.10 4.41
CA THR A 30 30.60 -4.15 3.29
C THR A 30 29.71 -4.68 2.18
N GLY A 31 28.84 -3.84 1.65
CA GLY A 31 27.92 -4.22 0.58
C GLY A 31 26.63 -3.40 0.57
N ARG A 32 25.68 -3.85 -0.23
CA ARG A 32 24.36 -3.21 -0.42
C ARG A 32 23.26 -4.12 0.09
N LEU A 33 22.47 -3.63 1.04
CA LEU A 33 21.19 -4.21 1.43
C LEU A 33 20.09 -3.65 0.54
N LEU A 34 19.38 -4.52 -0.17
CA LEU A 34 18.22 -4.22 -0.98
C LEU A 34 16.95 -4.63 -0.24
N LEU A 35 15.93 -3.78 -0.27
CA LEU A 35 14.59 -4.02 0.24
C LEU A 35 13.59 -3.81 -0.89
N GLN A 36 12.73 -4.80 -1.14
CA GLN A 36 11.81 -4.78 -2.29
C GLN A 36 10.38 -4.95 -1.78
N ALA A 37 9.67 -3.83 -1.59
CA ALA A 37 8.23 -3.85 -1.36
C ALA A 37 7.49 -3.56 -2.68
N PRO A 38 6.22 -3.98 -2.84
CA PRO A 38 5.45 -3.69 -4.05
C PRO A 38 5.31 -2.20 -4.39
N PHE A 39 5.43 -1.33 -3.37
CA PHE A 39 5.22 0.11 -3.47
C PHE A 39 6.50 0.95 -3.30
N LEU A 40 7.64 0.35 -2.92
CA LEU A 40 8.92 1.04 -2.82
C LEU A 40 10.12 0.09 -2.93
N GLU A 41 11.23 0.62 -3.42
CA GLU A 41 12.54 0.00 -3.35
C GLU A 41 13.45 0.78 -2.39
N GLY A 42 14.10 0.05 -1.48
CA GLY A 42 15.04 0.59 -0.51
C GLY A 42 16.45 0.04 -0.73
N GLU A 43 17.45 0.91 -0.67
CA GLU A 43 18.85 0.54 -0.72
C GLU A 43 19.58 1.11 0.51
N VAL A 44 20.40 0.29 1.16
CA VAL A 44 21.29 0.72 2.25
C VAL A 44 22.69 0.20 1.98
N TYR A 45 23.65 1.09 1.91
CA TYR A 45 25.05 0.77 1.63
C TYR A 45 25.86 0.82 2.91
N LEU A 46 26.61 -0.24 3.15
CA LEU A 46 27.51 -0.39 4.28
C LEU A 46 28.96 -0.50 3.81
N GLN A 47 29.87 0.11 4.55
CA GLN A 47 31.32 0.00 4.36
C GLN A 47 31.99 -0.24 5.71
N GLY A 48 32.61 -1.41 5.88
CA GLY A 48 33.27 -1.79 7.13
C GLY A 48 32.34 -1.75 8.35
N GLY A 49 31.06 -2.10 8.18
CA GLY A 49 30.04 -2.01 9.23
C GLY A 49 29.51 -0.61 9.53
N GLN A 50 29.87 0.40 8.73
CA GLN A 50 29.28 1.74 8.81
C GLN A 50 28.27 1.94 7.69
N VAL A 51 27.09 2.50 8.01
CA VAL A 51 26.11 2.87 6.98
C VAL A 51 26.54 4.21 6.35
N VAL A 52 26.85 4.20 5.06
CA VAL A 52 27.41 5.35 4.33
C VAL A 52 26.39 6.04 3.43
N HIS A 53 25.37 5.30 3.01
CA HIS A 53 24.30 5.80 2.16
C HIS A 53 23.03 4.97 2.37
N ALA A 54 21.89 5.63 2.25
CA ALA A 54 20.59 4.99 2.16
C ALA A 54 19.76 5.73 1.13
N ARG A 55 18.88 5.02 0.44
CA ARG A 55 17.97 5.56 -0.54
C ARG A 55 16.66 4.80 -0.52
N VAL A 56 15.55 5.50 -0.66
CA VAL A 56 14.24 4.90 -0.92
C VAL A 56 13.64 5.58 -2.14
N ALA A 57 13.06 4.81 -3.05
CA ALA A 57 12.33 5.35 -4.19
C ALA A 57 11.04 4.56 -4.43
N ALA A 58 9.99 5.24 -4.90
CA ALA A 58 8.78 4.57 -5.40
C ALA A 58 8.84 4.41 -6.93
N PRO A 59 8.14 3.40 -7.50
CA PRO A 59 8.11 3.18 -8.95
C PRO A 59 7.60 4.36 -9.77
N GLU A 60 6.65 5.13 -9.22
CA GLU A 60 5.95 6.22 -9.94
C GLU A 60 6.49 7.62 -9.58
N GLY A 61 7.59 7.70 -8.83
CA GLY A 61 8.29 8.95 -8.55
C GLY A 61 8.46 9.26 -7.07
N GLY A 62 9.38 10.18 -6.78
CA GLY A 62 9.81 10.52 -5.42
C GLY A 62 10.93 9.61 -4.92
N ALA A 63 11.90 10.21 -4.22
CA ALA A 63 12.96 9.48 -3.57
C ALA A 63 13.44 10.25 -2.34
N LEU A 64 13.84 9.52 -1.31
CA LEU A 64 14.55 10.02 -0.14
C LEU A 64 15.95 9.44 -0.13
N GLU A 65 16.90 10.19 0.41
CA GLU A 65 18.28 9.76 0.59
C GLU A 65 18.78 10.05 2.01
N GLY A 66 19.82 9.33 2.42
CA GLY A 66 20.48 9.50 3.70
C GLY A 66 19.57 9.22 4.88
N GLU A 67 19.52 10.16 5.81
CA GLU A 67 18.87 9.97 7.11
C GLU A 67 17.36 9.77 6.99
N GLU A 68 16.69 10.54 6.12
CA GLU A 68 15.25 10.43 5.90
C GLU A 68 14.87 9.08 5.28
N ALA A 69 15.72 8.54 4.41
CA ALA A 69 15.55 7.19 3.87
C ALA A 69 15.60 6.14 4.98
N LEU A 70 16.55 6.24 5.92
CA LEU A 70 16.63 5.33 7.06
C LEU A 70 15.39 5.43 7.95
N ASP A 71 14.96 6.66 8.26
CA ASP A 71 13.78 6.91 9.09
C ASP A 71 12.53 6.27 8.48
N LEU A 72 12.36 6.36 7.16
CA LEU A 72 11.25 5.74 6.45
C LEU A 72 11.34 4.21 6.46
N LEU A 73 12.52 3.64 6.20
CA LEU A 73 12.73 2.18 6.14
C LEU A 73 12.45 1.48 7.47
N VAL A 74 12.68 2.15 8.61
CA VAL A 74 12.32 1.62 9.94
C VAL A 74 10.82 1.36 10.07
N GLY A 75 9.97 2.13 9.38
CA GLY A 75 8.53 1.95 9.38
C GLY A 75 8.04 0.72 8.62
N LEU A 76 8.89 0.08 7.81
CA LEU A 76 8.50 -1.08 7.01
C LEU A 76 8.39 -2.33 7.86
N LYS A 77 7.15 -2.82 8.00
CA LYS A 77 6.83 -4.05 8.73
C LYS A 77 7.11 -5.32 7.93
N ARG A 78 7.11 -5.23 6.59
CA ARG A 78 7.30 -6.37 5.68
C ARG A 78 7.93 -5.91 4.38
N ALA A 79 8.98 -6.61 3.97
CA ALA A 79 9.58 -6.50 2.65
C ALA A 79 10.58 -7.66 2.50
N PRO A 80 10.58 -8.38 1.38
CA PRO A 80 11.74 -9.15 0.95
C PRO A 80 13.00 -8.28 1.00
N PHE A 81 14.09 -8.85 1.52
CA PHE A 81 15.39 -8.22 1.50
C PHE A 81 16.46 -9.16 0.95
N ARG A 82 17.51 -8.57 0.38
CA ARG A 82 18.72 -9.26 -0.05
C ARG A 82 19.95 -8.39 0.22
N PHE A 83 20.96 -8.96 0.85
CA PHE A 83 22.27 -8.35 1.00
C PHE A 83 23.22 -8.84 -0.09
N LEU A 84 23.82 -7.90 -0.80
CA LEU A 84 24.81 -8.11 -1.84
C LEU A 84 26.19 -7.67 -1.29
N PRO A 85 27.09 -8.62 -0.97
CA PRO A 85 28.40 -8.28 -0.45
C PRO A 85 29.25 -7.53 -1.48
N GLU A 86 30.20 -6.74 -1.00
CA GLU A 86 31.25 -6.07 -1.80
C GLU A 86 30.74 -5.07 -2.85
N VAL A 87 29.46 -4.69 -2.79
CA VAL A 87 28.90 -3.59 -3.58
C VAL A 87 29.31 -2.25 -2.95
N ALA A 88 30.06 -1.44 -3.69
CA ALA A 88 30.46 -0.10 -3.28
C ALA A 88 29.28 0.88 -3.30
N SER A 89 29.30 1.87 -2.41
CA SER A 89 28.29 2.93 -2.40
C SER A 89 28.49 3.89 -3.58
N PRO A 90 27.42 4.29 -4.30
CA PRO A 90 27.53 5.26 -5.40
C PRO A 90 27.87 6.67 -4.92
N ARG A 91 27.58 6.98 -3.65
CA ARG A 91 27.83 8.26 -2.99
C ARG A 91 27.84 8.08 -1.47
N THR A 92 28.24 9.10 -0.73
CA THR A 92 28.14 9.13 0.74
C THR A 92 27.18 10.24 1.13
N THR A 93 26.04 9.86 1.72
CA THR A 93 25.04 10.83 2.22
C THR A 93 24.93 10.82 3.74
N LEU A 94 25.56 9.83 4.39
CA LEU A 94 25.58 9.69 5.84
C LEU A 94 27.02 9.90 6.31
N LEU A 95 27.30 11.10 6.81
CA LEU A 95 28.60 11.47 7.34
C LEU A 95 28.77 11.08 8.81
N GLY A 96 27.67 10.76 9.50
CA GLY A 96 27.60 10.54 10.95
C GLY A 96 27.63 9.08 11.41
N GLY A 97 28.45 8.22 10.79
CA GLY A 97 28.48 6.74 10.98
C GLY A 97 27.95 6.19 12.32
N LEU A 98 28.58 6.54 13.45
CA LEU A 98 28.23 6.01 14.79
C LEU A 98 26.85 6.43 15.34
N ALA A 99 26.19 7.43 14.76
CA ALA A 99 24.86 7.90 15.21
C ALA A 99 23.71 7.05 14.63
N VAL A 100 23.97 6.23 13.61
CA VAL A 100 22.94 5.45 12.91
C VAL A 100 22.18 4.51 13.86
N PRO A 101 22.81 3.73 14.76
CA PRO A 101 22.06 2.84 15.66
C PRO A 101 21.11 3.60 16.59
N ALA A 102 21.55 4.74 17.15
CA ALA A 102 20.70 5.58 17.99
C ALA A 102 19.51 6.12 17.20
N ARG A 103 19.75 6.60 15.97
CA ARG A 103 18.69 7.07 15.08
C ARG A 103 17.67 5.99 14.74
N LEU A 104 18.12 4.80 14.36
CA LEU A 104 17.22 3.68 14.06
C LEU A 104 16.34 3.32 15.26
N ALA A 105 16.90 3.38 16.48
CA ALA A 105 16.14 3.15 17.70
C ALA A 105 15.12 4.27 17.98
N GLU A 106 15.48 5.53 17.75
CA GLU A 106 14.57 6.67 17.90
C GLU A 106 13.43 6.61 16.88
N ALA A 107 13.73 6.42 15.60
CA ALA A 107 12.73 6.24 14.56
C ALA A 107 11.83 5.03 14.86
N GLY A 108 12.38 3.93 15.37
CA GLY A 108 11.63 2.74 15.78
C GLY A 108 10.56 3.06 16.82
N LYS A 109 10.93 3.77 17.89
CA LYS A 109 9.99 4.22 18.93
C LYS A 109 8.88 5.10 18.38
N VAL A 110 9.19 5.95 17.40
CA VAL A 110 8.16 6.76 16.73
C VAL A 110 7.18 5.84 16.01
N TRP A 111 7.67 4.95 15.14
CA TRP A 111 6.84 4.06 14.33
C TRP A 111 6.00 3.09 15.15
N GLU A 112 6.50 2.61 16.29
CA GLU A 112 5.74 1.76 17.23
C GLU A 112 4.46 2.45 17.73
N GLY A 113 4.49 3.78 17.92
CA GLY A 113 3.35 4.58 18.34
C GLY A 113 2.38 4.94 17.20
N LEU A 114 2.68 4.58 15.95
CA LEU A 114 1.86 4.97 14.79
C LEU A 114 1.01 3.80 14.29
N SER A 115 -0.29 4.07 14.16
CA SER A 115 -1.24 3.20 13.48
C SER A 115 -1.46 3.68 12.04
N LEU A 116 -0.63 3.19 11.14
CA LEU A 116 -0.74 3.36 9.69
C LEU A 116 -1.04 2.01 9.02
N PRO A 117 -1.67 1.99 7.83
CA PRO A 117 -1.88 0.75 7.09
C PRO A 117 -0.55 0.04 6.82
N SER A 118 -0.56 -1.29 6.89
CA SER A 118 0.66 -2.10 6.64
C SER A 118 1.04 -2.13 5.17
N ASP A 119 0.11 -1.80 4.28
CA ASP A 119 0.34 -1.68 2.84
C ASP A 119 0.27 -0.21 2.45
N TRP A 120 1.42 0.36 2.06
CA TRP A 120 1.52 1.76 1.70
C TRP A 120 1.13 2.04 0.24
N SER A 121 0.66 1.02 -0.49
CA SER A 121 -0.01 1.20 -1.78
C SER A 121 -1.44 1.73 -1.66
N TYR A 122 -2.00 1.77 -0.44
CA TYR A 122 -3.36 2.25 -0.21
C TYR A 122 -3.48 3.73 -0.57
N ARG A 123 -4.59 4.10 -1.21
CA ARG A 123 -4.90 5.48 -1.56
C ARG A 123 -5.61 6.18 -0.40
N LEU A 124 -5.20 7.40 -0.16
CA LEU A 124 -5.77 8.28 0.82
C LEU A 124 -6.97 9.00 0.20
N ARG A 125 -8.11 8.98 0.89
CA ARG A 125 -9.36 9.61 0.46
C ARG A 125 -10.04 10.31 1.63
N LEU A 126 -10.69 11.43 1.34
CA LEU A 126 -11.60 12.08 2.27
C LEU A 126 -12.88 11.24 2.41
N PRO A 127 -13.42 11.11 3.63
CA PRO A 127 -14.67 10.37 3.85
C PRO A 127 -15.84 11.05 3.13
N GLN A 128 -16.74 10.25 2.56
CA GLN A 128 -17.92 10.75 1.83
C GLN A 128 -18.94 11.46 2.75
N SER A 129 -18.94 11.10 4.03
CA SER A 129 -19.78 11.71 5.07
C SER A 129 -18.85 12.37 6.09
N GLY A 130 -18.76 13.70 6.05
CA GLY A 130 -17.86 14.46 6.91
C GLY A 130 -18.50 14.90 8.22
N THR A 131 -17.73 14.87 9.31
CA THR A 131 -18.00 15.62 10.54
C THR A 131 -17.14 16.88 10.56
N VAL A 132 -17.63 17.95 11.20
CA VAL A 132 -16.80 19.14 11.43
C VAL A 132 -15.75 18.79 12.48
N GLN A 133 -14.47 18.94 12.12
CA GLN A 133 -13.34 18.65 12.99
C GLN A 133 -12.40 19.87 13.05
N ASP A 134 -11.85 20.13 14.23
CA ASP A 134 -10.82 21.15 14.39
C ASP A 134 -9.45 20.51 14.12
N LEU A 135 -8.74 21.04 13.12
CA LEU A 135 -7.46 20.51 12.66
C LEU A 135 -6.37 21.56 12.83
N PRO A 136 -5.20 21.19 13.38
CA PRO A 136 -4.03 22.05 13.35
C PRO A 136 -3.72 22.48 11.93
N GLY A 137 -3.26 23.74 11.75
CA GLY A 137 -3.03 24.30 10.41
C GLY A 137 -2.07 23.49 9.54
N GLU A 138 -1.14 22.76 10.14
CA GLU A 138 -0.28 21.82 9.42
C GLU A 138 -1.00 20.56 8.95
N ALA A 139 -1.82 19.95 9.81
CA ALA A 139 -2.62 18.79 9.44
C ALA A 139 -3.57 19.13 8.29
N LEU A 140 -4.14 20.33 8.28
CA LEU A 140 -4.97 20.84 7.20
C LEU A 140 -4.20 21.02 5.88
N ARG A 141 -2.94 21.49 5.93
CA ARG A 141 -2.07 21.59 4.74
C ARG A 141 -1.74 20.24 4.14
N VAL A 142 -1.48 19.24 4.98
CA VAL A 142 -1.24 17.86 4.53
C VAL A 142 -2.54 17.31 3.95
N LEU A 143 -3.66 17.43 4.66
CA LEU A 143 -4.97 16.95 4.20
C LEU A 143 -5.35 17.48 2.80
N ALA A 144 -5.10 18.77 2.55
CA ALA A 144 -5.36 19.40 1.25
C ALA A 144 -4.51 18.84 0.07
N GLN A 145 -3.43 18.10 0.36
CA GLN A 145 -2.47 17.61 -0.64
C GLN A 145 -2.43 16.09 -0.78
N VAL A 146 -3.14 15.34 0.06
CA VAL A 146 -3.07 13.86 0.09
C VAL A 146 -4.21 13.16 -0.64
N GLU A 147 -5.29 13.86 -0.99
CA GLU A 147 -6.43 13.25 -1.69
C GLU A 147 -6.00 12.53 -2.97
N GLY A 148 -6.37 11.25 -3.09
CA GLY A 148 -6.06 10.40 -4.22
C GLY A 148 -4.63 9.88 -4.28
N LYS A 149 -3.70 10.37 -3.44
CA LYS A 149 -2.32 9.86 -3.38
C LYS A 149 -2.23 8.58 -2.57
N ARG A 150 -1.24 7.74 -2.86
CA ARG A 150 -0.91 6.60 -2.00
C ARG A 150 -0.17 7.04 -0.77
N VAL A 151 -0.27 6.25 0.30
CA VAL A 151 0.47 6.47 1.55
C VAL A 151 1.98 6.62 1.28
N VAL A 152 2.55 5.78 0.42
CA VAL A 152 3.99 5.83 0.09
C VAL A 152 4.41 7.16 -0.55
N GLU A 153 3.58 7.74 -1.41
CA GLU A 153 3.89 8.99 -2.11
C GLU A 153 3.91 10.18 -1.16
N VAL A 154 3.09 10.13 -0.11
CA VAL A 154 3.10 11.13 0.95
C VAL A 154 4.34 10.95 1.82
N LEU A 155 4.63 9.71 2.22
CA LEU A 155 5.79 9.40 3.08
C LEU A 155 7.15 9.61 2.40
N LEU A 156 7.20 9.65 1.07
CA LEU A 156 8.42 9.97 0.29
C LEU A 156 8.73 11.47 0.20
N GLN A 157 7.94 12.32 0.85
CA GLN A 157 8.26 13.74 0.99
C GLN A 157 9.22 13.96 2.17
N PRO A 158 9.93 15.11 2.20
CA PRO A 158 10.83 15.45 3.30
C PRO A 158 10.16 15.35 4.68
N ALA A 159 10.95 14.98 5.70
CA ALA A 159 10.50 14.69 7.06
C ALA A 159 9.45 13.56 7.17
N PRO A 160 9.77 12.32 6.74
CA PRO A 160 8.84 11.18 6.72
C PRO A 160 8.21 10.86 8.08
N LEU A 161 8.96 10.92 9.18
CA LEU A 161 8.43 10.67 10.53
C LEU A 161 7.36 11.68 10.95
N ARG A 162 7.52 12.94 10.52
CA ARG A 162 6.56 14.01 10.79
C ARG A 162 5.27 13.77 10.01
N LEU A 163 5.39 13.44 8.73
CA LEU A 163 4.24 13.10 7.89
C LEU A 163 3.52 11.86 8.38
N ALA A 164 4.26 10.83 8.81
CA ALA A 164 3.69 9.62 9.39
C ALA A 164 2.85 9.91 10.65
N ARG A 165 3.31 10.83 11.53
CA ARG A 165 2.54 11.30 12.69
C ARG A 165 1.26 12.03 12.28
N ILE A 166 1.33 12.89 11.28
CA ILE A 166 0.17 13.64 10.78
C ILE A 166 -0.85 12.69 10.15
N LEU A 167 -0.40 11.77 9.29
CA LEU A 167 -1.27 10.75 8.69
C LEU A 167 -1.91 9.86 9.76
N HIS A 168 -1.15 9.43 10.76
CA HIS A 168 -1.70 8.68 11.90
C HIS A 168 -2.84 9.45 12.57
N THR A 169 -2.64 10.72 12.92
CA THR A 169 -3.68 11.56 13.53
C THR A 169 -4.90 11.69 12.62
N LEU A 170 -4.72 11.99 11.32
CA LEU A 170 -5.82 12.17 10.37
C LEU A 170 -6.64 10.88 10.19
N LEU A 171 -5.99 9.73 10.12
CA LEU A 171 -6.65 8.43 10.02
C LEU A 171 -7.39 8.07 11.32
N GLN A 172 -6.79 8.33 12.49
CA GLN A 172 -7.44 8.06 13.79
C GLN A 172 -8.67 8.93 14.03
N MET A 173 -8.64 10.18 13.57
CA MET A 173 -9.78 11.10 13.67
C MET A 173 -10.86 10.83 12.61
N GLY A 174 -10.60 9.94 11.65
CA GLY A 174 -11.49 9.69 10.51
C GLY A 174 -11.60 10.87 9.55
N ALA A 175 -10.68 11.85 9.61
CA ALA A 175 -10.59 12.94 8.64
C ALA A 175 -10.04 12.46 7.29
N LEU A 176 -9.39 11.29 7.29
CA LEU A 176 -8.83 10.64 6.12
C LEU A 176 -9.08 9.13 6.24
N GLU A 177 -9.29 8.48 5.11
CA GLU A 177 -9.41 7.03 4.98
C GLU A 177 -8.29 6.51 4.08
N ALA A 178 -7.72 5.34 4.43
CA ALA A 178 -6.78 4.63 3.58
C ALA A 178 -7.49 3.42 2.97
N VAL A 179 -7.79 3.50 1.68
CA VAL A 179 -8.50 2.46 0.96
C VAL A 179 -7.56 1.68 0.03
N PRO A 180 -7.72 0.36 -0.10
CA PRO A 180 -6.92 -0.43 -1.04
C PRO A 180 -7.16 0.07 -2.47
N GLN A 181 -6.09 0.22 -3.24
CA GLN A 181 -6.20 0.52 -4.67
C GLN A 181 -6.55 -0.76 -5.42
N VAL A 182 -7.80 -0.89 -5.82
CA VAL A 182 -8.26 -1.94 -6.72
C VAL A 182 -8.20 -1.42 -8.15
N ASP A 183 -7.02 -1.46 -8.77
CA ASP A 183 -6.88 -1.23 -10.21
C ASP A 183 -7.13 -2.54 -10.97
N LEU A 184 -8.38 -3.01 -10.91
CA LEU A 184 -8.84 -4.06 -11.79
C LEU A 184 -9.45 -3.41 -13.04
N PRO A 185 -9.03 -3.83 -14.25
CA PRO A 185 -9.57 -3.25 -15.47
C PRO A 185 -11.09 -3.48 -15.51
N PRO A 186 -11.88 -2.53 -16.03
CA PRO A 186 -13.30 -2.73 -16.22
C PRO A 186 -13.55 -3.99 -17.05
N VAL A 187 -14.37 -4.91 -16.53
CA VAL A 187 -14.75 -6.11 -17.26
C VAL A 187 -16.12 -5.89 -17.87
N ALA A 188 -16.21 -6.00 -19.19
CA ALA A 188 -17.48 -5.87 -19.88
C ALA A 188 -18.26 -7.19 -19.84
N LEU A 189 -19.38 -7.20 -19.14
CA LEU A 189 -20.24 -8.37 -18.94
C LEU A 189 -21.60 -8.18 -19.61
N LEU A 190 -22.22 -9.29 -20.01
CA LEU A 190 -23.58 -9.28 -20.56
C LEU A 190 -24.62 -9.43 -19.45
N VAL A 191 -25.63 -8.56 -19.45
CA VAL A 191 -26.71 -8.59 -18.47
C VAL A 191 -27.57 -9.84 -18.64
N LEU A 192 -27.69 -10.61 -17.56
CA LEU A 192 -28.55 -11.79 -17.43
C LEU A 192 -29.60 -11.55 -16.34
N PRO A 193 -30.89 -11.54 -16.67
CA PRO A 193 -31.95 -11.46 -15.67
C PRO A 193 -31.95 -12.70 -14.76
N ILE A 194 -32.00 -12.46 -13.46
CA ILE A 194 -32.18 -13.48 -12.44
C ILE A 194 -33.55 -13.29 -11.80
N TYR A 195 -34.35 -14.34 -11.86
CA TYR A 195 -35.65 -14.40 -11.20
C TYR A 195 -35.46 -14.68 -9.70
N GLY A 196 -36.01 -13.81 -8.85
CA GLY A 196 -35.98 -13.96 -7.40
C GLY A 196 -36.37 -12.66 -6.68
N PRO A 197 -36.77 -12.74 -5.40
CA PRO A 197 -37.05 -11.56 -4.60
C PRO A 197 -35.74 -10.86 -4.19
N GLY A 198 -35.76 -9.53 -4.14
CA GLY A 198 -34.66 -8.69 -3.66
C GLY A 198 -34.17 -7.66 -4.68
N SER A 199 -33.34 -6.75 -4.20
CA SER A 199 -32.62 -5.75 -4.99
C SER A 199 -31.28 -5.42 -4.31
N GLY A 200 -30.34 -4.85 -5.06
CA GLY A 200 -29.05 -4.43 -4.52
C GLY A 200 -27.94 -5.47 -4.62
N THR A 201 -28.20 -6.67 -5.16
CA THR A 201 -27.20 -7.73 -5.32
C THR A 201 -27.01 -8.12 -6.78
N VAL A 202 -25.76 -8.11 -7.23
CA VAL A 202 -25.31 -8.61 -8.53
C VAL A 202 -24.63 -9.95 -8.40
N TYR A 203 -24.79 -10.79 -9.41
CA TYR A 203 -24.15 -12.10 -9.48
C TYR A 203 -23.12 -12.13 -10.58
N VAL A 204 -21.94 -12.64 -10.30
CA VAL A 204 -20.88 -12.87 -11.29
C VAL A 204 -20.39 -14.30 -11.22
N ASP A 205 -19.70 -14.73 -12.27
CA ASP A 205 -19.11 -16.06 -12.33
C ASP A 205 -18.15 -16.31 -11.15
N GLU A 206 -18.16 -17.54 -10.62
CA GLU A 206 -17.32 -17.95 -9.49
C GLU A 206 -15.82 -17.75 -9.75
N ALA A 207 -15.34 -18.02 -10.97
CA ALA A 207 -13.93 -17.86 -11.28
C ALA A 207 -13.52 -16.39 -11.28
N LEU A 208 -14.36 -15.53 -11.87
CA LEU A 208 -14.15 -14.08 -11.91
C LEU A 208 -14.23 -13.46 -10.51
N TYR A 209 -15.20 -13.89 -9.70
CA TYR A 209 -15.30 -13.49 -8.30
C TYR A 209 -14.05 -13.89 -7.51
N ALA A 210 -13.56 -15.12 -7.69
CA ALA A 210 -12.38 -15.61 -6.99
C ALA A 210 -11.10 -14.86 -7.40
N GLU A 211 -10.97 -14.49 -8.68
CA GLU A 211 -9.88 -13.65 -9.17
C GLU A 211 -9.87 -12.29 -8.49
N TRP A 212 -11.02 -11.61 -8.46
CA TRP A 212 -11.16 -10.32 -7.78
C TRP A 212 -10.97 -10.44 -6.27
N ALA A 213 -11.55 -11.46 -5.63
CA ALA A 213 -11.37 -11.69 -4.20
C ALA A 213 -9.89 -11.92 -3.83
N ARG A 214 -9.13 -12.63 -4.66
CA ARG A 214 -7.67 -12.83 -4.48
C ARG A 214 -6.87 -11.54 -4.64
N ALA A 215 -7.27 -10.69 -5.59
CA ALA A 215 -6.61 -9.41 -5.85
C ALA A 215 -6.92 -8.38 -4.76
N ILE A 216 -8.18 -8.29 -4.34
CA ILE A 216 -8.69 -7.25 -3.44
C ILE A 216 -8.44 -7.61 -1.97
N ARG A 217 -8.49 -8.90 -1.62
CA ARG A 217 -8.25 -9.44 -0.25
C ARG A 217 -9.15 -8.86 0.86
N HIS A 218 -10.19 -8.10 0.49
CA HIS A 218 -11.20 -7.51 1.36
C HIS A 218 -12.59 -7.77 0.77
N GLY A 219 -13.66 -7.51 1.54
CA GLY A 219 -15.00 -7.45 0.99
C GLY A 219 -15.10 -6.31 -0.03
N PHE A 220 -15.73 -6.57 -1.18
CA PHE A 220 -15.86 -5.59 -2.26
C PHE A 220 -17.28 -5.59 -2.82
N ARG A 221 -17.63 -4.49 -3.48
CA ARG A 221 -18.87 -4.26 -4.22
C ARG A 221 -18.53 -4.08 -5.70
N LEU A 222 -19.52 -4.17 -6.57
CA LEU A 222 -19.34 -3.87 -7.98
C LEU A 222 -20.00 -2.55 -8.33
N ARG A 223 -19.22 -1.67 -8.95
CA ARG A 223 -19.71 -0.48 -9.63
C ARG A 223 -19.97 -0.80 -11.10
N LEU A 224 -21.21 -0.61 -11.53
CA LEU A 224 -21.61 -0.73 -12.93
C LEU A 224 -21.31 0.58 -13.64
N LYS A 225 -20.95 0.52 -14.91
CA LYS A 225 -20.79 1.68 -15.81
C LYS A 225 -21.21 1.29 -17.23
N PRO A 226 -22.19 1.98 -17.84
CA PRO A 226 -23.33 2.66 -17.23
C PRO A 226 -24.45 1.66 -16.82
N PRO A 227 -25.30 1.99 -15.82
CA PRO A 227 -25.30 3.22 -15.00
C PRO A 227 -24.32 3.14 -13.81
N ASP A 228 -23.78 4.30 -13.39
CA ASP A 228 -22.80 4.47 -12.28
C ASP A 228 -23.42 4.15 -10.91
N GLN A 229 -23.65 2.85 -10.67
CA GLN A 229 -24.33 2.33 -9.49
C GLN A 229 -23.46 1.26 -8.81
N VAL A 230 -23.36 1.34 -7.49
CA VAL A 230 -22.66 0.34 -6.65
C VAL A 230 -23.66 -0.67 -6.09
N LEU A 231 -23.37 -1.97 -6.25
CA LEU A 231 -24.20 -3.10 -5.81
C LEU A 231 -23.34 -4.16 -5.10
N GLU A 232 -23.94 -4.91 -4.16
CA GLU A 232 -23.26 -6.04 -3.52
C GLU A 232 -23.02 -7.16 -4.52
N VAL A 233 -21.85 -7.79 -4.49
CA VAL A 233 -21.52 -8.87 -5.43
C VAL A 233 -21.52 -10.23 -4.74
N ARG A 234 -22.14 -11.22 -5.40
CA ARG A 234 -22.11 -12.62 -5.00
C ARG A 234 -21.66 -13.53 -6.14
N PRO A 235 -20.88 -14.59 -5.84
CA PRO A 235 -20.56 -15.60 -6.83
C PRO A 235 -21.80 -16.44 -7.17
N ARG A 236 -21.93 -16.85 -8.44
CA ARG A 236 -22.91 -17.84 -8.89
C ARG A 236 -22.27 -18.75 -9.94
N PRO A 237 -22.48 -20.07 -9.87
CA PRO A 237 -21.94 -20.97 -10.88
C PRO A 237 -22.66 -20.83 -12.22
N ASN A 238 -21.97 -21.18 -13.30
CA ASN A 238 -22.50 -21.30 -14.67
C ASN A 238 -23.00 -20.00 -15.31
N ILE A 239 -22.40 -18.85 -14.99
CA ILE A 239 -22.69 -17.57 -15.67
C ILE A 239 -21.41 -16.88 -16.22
N PRO A 240 -20.57 -17.60 -17.00
CA PRO A 240 -19.31 -17.05 -17.50
C PRO A 240 -19.57 -15.84 -18.42
N GLY A 241 -18.84 -14.74 -18.19
CA GLY A 241 -18.95 -13.51 -18.97
C GLY A 241 -20.30 -12.78 -18.84
N ARG A 242 -21.11 -13.13 -17.82
CA ARG A 242 -22.44 -12.55 -17.60
C ARG A 242 -22.53 -11.90 -16.22
N LEU A 243 -23.30 -10.82 -16.15
CA LEU A 243 -23.69 -10.14 -14.93
C LEU A 243 -25.15 -10.46 -14.63
N GLY A 244 -25.37 -11.23 -13.59
CA GLY A 244 -26.71 -11.54 -13.08
C GLY A 244 -27.31 -10.36 -12.32
N LEU A 245 -28.45 -9.85 -12.76
CA LEU A 245 -29.20 -8.77 -12.10
C LEU A 245 -30.62 -9.23 -11.77
N LEU A 246 -31.13 -8.86 -10.60
CA LEU A 246 -32.52 -9.11 -10.22
C LEU A 246 -33.48 -8.22 -11.02
N GLU A 247 -34.73 -8.65 -11.17
CA GLU A 247 -35.71 -7.93 -11.98
C GLU A 247 -35.97 -6.49 -11.52
N GLU A 248 -35.98 -6.26 -10.20
CA GLU A 248 -36.14 -4.91 -9.64
C GLU A 248 -34.96 -4.01 -10.02
N ASP A 249 -33.74 -4.54 -9.98
CA ASP A 249 -32.52 -3.82 -10.35
C ASP A 249 -32.49 -3.54 -11.86
N LEU A 250 -32.92 -4.48 -12.70
CA LEU A 250 -33.05 -4.25 -14.15
C LEU A 250 -33.99 -3.09 -14.47
N LYS A 251 -35.16 -3.04 -13.82
CA LYS A 251 -36.13 -1.96 -13.98
C LYS A 251 -35.58 -0.63 -13.49
N ARG A 252 -34.96 -0.62 -12.30
CA ARG A 252 -34.36 0.58 -11.68
C ARG A 252 -33.22 1.16 -12.51
N LEU A 253 -32.36 0.30 -13.02
CA LEU A 253 -31.16 0.66 -13.79
C LEU A 253 -31.43 0.81 -15.29
N ARG A 254 -32.66 0.54 -15.73
CA ARG A 254 -33.10 0.58 -17.14
C ARG A 254 -32.26 -0.32 -18.07
N LEU A 255 -31.79 -1.44 -17.55
CA LEU A 255 -31.00 -2.43 -18.29
C LEU A 255 -31.88 -3.57 -18.80
N ARG A 256 -31.51 -4.14 -19.95
CA ARG A 256 -32.19 -5.26 -20.62
C ARG A 256 -31.26 -6.46 -20.74
N ARG A 257 -31.87 -7.63 -20.96
CA ARG A 257 -31.13 -8.86 -21.24
C ARG A 257 -30.23 -8.67 -22.46
N GLY A 258 -28.96 -9.01 -22.31
CA GLY A 258 -27.97 -8.91 -23.38
C GLY A 258 -27.32 -7.54 -23.52
N ASP A 259 -27.72 -6.55 -22.72
CA ASP A 259 -26.99 -5.28 -22.64
C ASP A 259 -25.58 -5.53 -22.11
N ARG A 260 -24.61 -4.78 -22.64
CA ARG A 260 -23.22 -4.85 -22.21
C ARG A 260 -22.96 -3.74 -21.21
N VAL A 261 -22.52 -4.12 -20.02
CA VAL A 261 -22.16 -3.18 -18.95
C VAL A 261 -20.73 -3.44 -18.52
N GLU A 262 -19.98 -2.37 -18.26
CA GLU A 262 -18.67 -2.49 -17.64
C GLU A 262 -18.85 -2.58 -16.13
N VAL A 263 -18.13 -3.49 -15.50
CA VAL A 263 -18.11 -3.61 -14.05
C VAL A 263 -16.72 -3.42 -13.51
N VAL A 264 -16.61 -2.64 -12.44
CA VAL A 264 -15.38 -2.38 -11.73
C VAL A 264 -15.58 -2.76 -10.26
N PRO A 265 -14.78 -3.67 -9.71
CA PRO A 265 -14.83 -3.96 -8.29
C PRO A 265 -14.23 -2.82 -7.47
N GLU A 266 -14.90 -2.46 -6.38
CA GLU A 266 -14.56 -1.36 -5.49
C GLU A 266 -14.76 -1.79 -4.04
N VAL A 267 -13.88 -1.35 -3.14
CA VAL A 267 -13.92 -1.62 -1.68
C VAL A 267 -14.64 -0.49 -0.96
#